data_AF-A0A2D1SXH6-F1
#
_entry.id   AF-A0A2D1SXH6-F1
#
_cell.length_a   1.000
_cell.length_b   1.000
_cell.length_c   1.000
_cell.angle_alpha   90.00
_cell.angle_beta   90.00
_cell.angle_gamma   90.00
#
_symmetry.space_group_name_H-M   'P 1'
#
loop_
_entity.id
_entity.type
_entity.pdbx_description
1 polymer ?
#
loop_
_entity_poly.entity_id
_entity_poly.type
_entity_poly.pdbx_seq_one_letter_code
_entity_poly.pdbx_strand_id
1 'polypeptide(L)'
;MNTKNLVLMALLIGIGTALYVVIPGFVQGMKPDFILTMMFIGILLFPTLKETFLLGLSAGVLSGLFTTFPAGFLPNIIDKSVTAFVFLAIVLVLKKLTTNMVVTTISVGIGTLISGTIFLSVALFAMGTDVGAPFLILFSSVVLPAVAFNAGAFIVIYPIIQKLVKRSNFKTSLSNA
;
A
#
# COMPACT_ATOMS: atom_id res chain seq x y z
N MET A 1 9.36 -18.27 -7.41
CA MET A 1 9.06 -17.62 -6.13
C MET A 1 9.33 -18.61 -5.02
N ASN A 2 10.00 -18.23 -3.95
CA ASN A 2 10.22 -19.14 -2.82
C ASN A 2 8.94 -19.23 -1.98
N THR A 3 8.55 -20.44 -1.54
CA THR A 3 7.39 -20.64 -0.66
C THR A 3 7.49 -19.82 0.62
N LYS A 4 8.71 -19.64 1.15
CA LYS A 4 8.96 -18.77 2.30
C LYS A 4 8.56 -17.30 2.05
N ASN A 5 8.87 -16.77 0.86
CA ASN A 5 8.50 -15.40 0.48
C ASN A 5 6.98 -15.29 0.32
N LEU A 6 6.35 -16.30 -0.30
CA LEU A 6 4.90 -16.37 -0.43
C LEU A 6 4.21 -16.31 0.94
N VAL A 7 4.69 -17.11 1.90
CA VAL A 7 4.14 -17.14 3.27
C VAL A 7 4.31 -15.79 3.96
N LEU A 8 5.48 -15.15 3.85
CA LEU A 8 5.70 -13.84 4.47
C LEU A 8 4.81 -12.76 3.85
N MET A 9 4.66 -12.74 2.53
CA MET A 9 3.77 -11.80 1.85
C MET A 9 2.31 -12.04 2.24
N ALA A 10 1.86 -13.29 2.30
CA ALA A 10 0.51 -13.63 2.75
C ALA A 10 0.26 -13.19 4.20
N LEU A 11 1.25 -13.34 5.08
CA LEU A 11 1.18 -12.85 6.46
C LEU A 11 1.03 -11.32 6.50
N LEU A 12 1.84 -10.58 5.73
CA LEU A 12 1.76 -9.11 5.68
C LEU A 12 0.40 -8.63 5.18
N ILE A 13 -0.09 -9.22 4.08
CA ILE A 13 -1.40 -8.89 3.53
C ILE A 13 -2.53 -9.26 4.50
N GLY A 14 -2.42 -10.40 5.19
CA GLY A 14 -3.37 -10.82 6.23
C GLY A 14 -3.43 -9.85 7.40
N ILE A 15 -2.27 -9.41 7.92
CA ILE A 15 -2.19 -8.40 8.98
C ILE A 15 -2.79 -7.08 8.51
N GLY A 16 -2.42 -6.61 7.31
CA GLY A 16 -2.96 -5.39 6.72
C GLY A 16 -4.48 -5.45 6.61
N THR A 17 -5.02 -6.59 6.19
CA THR A 17 -6.47 -6.81 6.04
C THR A 17 -7.17 -6.82 7.39
N ALA A 18 -6.62 -7.51 8.39
CA ALA A 18 -7.19 -7.52 9.74
C ALA A 18 -7.28 -6.10 10.33
N LEU A 19 -6.21 -5.30 10.20
CA LEU A 19 -6.20 -3.91 10.65
C LEU A 19 -7.21 -3.05 9.88
N TYR A 20 -7.28 -3.23 8.56
CA TYR A 20 -8.20 -2.49 7.69
C TYR A 20 -9.68 -2.76 8.00
N VAL A 21 -10.03 -4.00 8.35
CA VAL A 21 -11.40 -4.37 8.72
C VAL A 21 -11.81 -3.72 10.05
N VAL A 22 -10.91 -3.72 11.05
CA VAL A 22 -11.21 -3.24 12.40
C VAL A 22 -11.26 -1.71 12.48
N ILE A 23 -10.47 -1.01 11.68
CA ILE A 23 -10.36 0.44 11.78
C ILE A 23 -11.57 1.13 11.15
N PRO A 24 -12.25 2.02 11.89
CA PRO A 24 -13.42 2.71 11.38
C PRO A 24 -13.03 3.68 10.26
N GLY A 25 -13.93 3.81 9.29
CA GLY A 25 -13.80 4.83 8.25
C GLY A 25 -14.03 6.22 8.83
N PHE A 26 -13.39 7.22 8.22
CA PHE A 26 -13.67 8.63 8.47
C PHE A 26 -14.58 9.16 7.37
N VAL A 27 -14.11 10.12 6.58
CA VAL A 27 -14.87 10.83 5.55
C VAL A 27 -15.34 9.88 4.44
N GLN A 28 -16.65 9.84 4.20
CA GLN A 28 -17.30 9.07 3.14
C GLN A 28 -16.94 7.57 3.12
N GLY A 29 -16.64 7.00 4.29
CA GLY A 29 -16.28 5.57 4.40
C GLY A 29 -14.89 5.26 3.86
N MET A 30 -14.02 6.24 3.64
CA MET A 30 -12.61 5.98 3.40
C MET A 30 -11.89 5.71 4.73
N LYS A 31 -10.97 4.76 4.71
CA LYS A 31 -10.20 4.28 5.87
C LYS A 31 -8.72 4.49 5.63
N PRO A 32 -7.89 4.61 6.68
CA PRO A 32 -6.45 4.45 6.51
C PRO A 32 -6.13 3.08 5.91
N ASP A 33 -5.33 3.08 4.85
CA ASP A 33 -5.07 1.87 4.08
C ASP A 33 -3.84 1.13 4.63
N PHE A 34 -4.08 0.31 5.67
CA PHE A 34 -3.06 -0.59 6.22
C PHE A 34 -2.67 -1.70 5.25
N ILE A 35 -3.57 -2.11 4.36
CA ILE A 35 -3.27 -3.09 3.31
C ILE A 35 -2.21 -2.49 2.38
N LEU A 36 -2.36 -1.23 1.97
CA LEU A 36 -1.38 -0.51 1.15
C LEU A 36 -0.02 -0.37 1.87
N THR A 37 -0.04 -0.03 3.15
CA THR A 37 1.21 0.06 3.95
C THR A 37 1.94 -1.29 3.98
N MET A 38 1.22 -2.39 4.22
CA MET A 38 1.80 -3.74 4.22
C MET A 38 2.25 -4.20 2.83
N MET A 39 1.52 -3.80 1.79
CA MET A 39 1.90 -4.04 0.39
C MET A 39 3.24 -3.37 0.08
N PHE A 40 3.43 -2.10 0.44
CA PHE A 40 4.70 -1.39 0.26
C PHE A 40 5.85 -2.03 1.03
N ILE A 41 5.61 -2.47 2.28
CA ILE A 41 6.61 -3.20 3.04
C ILE A 41 6.97 -4.52 2.35
N GLY A 42 5.98 -5.27 1.85
CA GLY A 42 6.21 -6.49 1.08
C GLY A 42 7.07 -6.25 -0.15
N ILE A 43 6.80 -5.18 -0.91
CA ILE A 43 7.58 -4.79 -2.10
C ILE A 43 9.01 -4.40 -1.70
N LEU A 44 9.20 -3.68 -0.59
CA LEU A 44 10.54 -3.32 -0.10
C LEU A 44 11.36 -4.55 0.30
N LEU A 45 10.72 -5.57 0.89
CA LEU A 45 11.38 -6.83 1.27
C LEU A 45 11.68 -7.71 0.05
N PHE A 46 10.82 -7.68 -0.97
CA PHE A 46 10.91 -8.51 -2.17
C PHE A 46 10.70 -7.68 -3.47
N PRO A 47 11.64 -6.79 -3.83
CA PRO A 47 11.48 -5.82 -4.92
C PRO A 47 11.64 -6.48 -6.29
N THR A 48 10.61 -7.20 -6.70
CA THR A 48 10.69 -8.15 -7.81
C THR A 48 9.30 -8.30 -8.44
N LEU A 49 9.22 -8.48 -9.77
CA LEU A 49 7.96 -8.33 -10.52
C LEU A 49 6.87 -9.33 -10.10
N LYS A 50 7.24 -10.59 -9.84
CA LYS A 50 6.28 -11.65 -9.50
C LYS A 50 5.66 -11.41 -8.12
N GLU A 51 6.49 -11.09 -7.14
CA GLU A 51 6.08 -10.76 -5.77
C GLU A 51 5.23 -9.48 -5.75
N THR A 52 5.62 -8.46 -6.51
CA THR A 52 4.85 -7.20 -6.62
C THR A 52 3.48 -7.42 -7.23
N PHE A 53 3.37 -8.23 -8.28
CA PHE A 53 2.09 -8.57 -8.89
C PHE A 53 1.14 -9.23 -7.88
N LEU A 54 1.63 -10.21 -7.12
CA LEU A 54 0.82 -10.91 -6.12
C LEU A 54 0.41 -9.99 -4.97
N LEU A 55 1.32 -9.15 -4.49
CA LEU A 55 1.02 -8.16 -3.45
C LEU A 55 -0.02 -7.15 -3.93
N GLY A 56 0.14 -6.59 -5.13
CA GLY A 56 -0.80 -5.62 -5.71
C GLY A 56 -2.19 -6.21 -5.95
N LEU A 57 -2.25 -7.41 -6.56
CA LEU A 57 -3.53 -8.07 -6.83
C LEU A 57 -4.26 -8.47 -5.55
N SER A 58 -3.56 -9.10 -4.60
CA SER A 58 -4.18 -9.50 -3.33
C SER A 58 -4.61 -8.31 -2.48
N ALA A 59 -3.79 -7.25 -2.42
CA ALA A 59 -4.14 -5.99 -1.77
C ALA A 59 -5.37 -5.36 -2.41
N GLY A 60 -5.41 -5.30 -3.75
CA GLY A 60 -6.53 -4.71 -4.49
C GLY A 60 -7.84 -5.45 -4.27
N VAL A 61 -7.82 -6.79 -4.35
CA VAL A 61 -9.01 -7.61 -4.09
C VAL A 61 -9.48 -7.46 -2.65
N LEU A 62 -8.60 -7.60 -1.66
CA LEU A 62 -8.99 -7.55 -0.25
C LEU A 62 -9.43 -6.15 0.18
N SER A 63 -8.72 -5.10 -0.25
CA SER A 63 -9.15 -3.72 -0.02
C SER A 63 -10.48 -3.43 -0.70
N GLY A 64 -10.69 -3.95 -1.91
CA GLY A 64 -11.98 -3.83 -2.61
C GLY A 64 -13.12 -4.54 -1.90
N LEU A 65 -12.90 -5.73 -1.32
CA LEU A 65 -13.92 -6.50 -0.62
C LEU A 65 -14.37 -5.84 0.70
N PHE A 66 -13.44 -5.20 1.41
CA PHE A 66 -13.71 -4.61 2.72
C PHE A 66 -13.87 -3.09 2.70
N THR A 67 -13.81 -2.46 1.53
CA THR A 67 -14.01 -1.03 1.41
C THR A 67 -15.42 -0.63 1.81
N THR A 68 -15.52 0.46 2.54
CA THR A 68 -16.81 1.11 2.86
C THR A 68 -17.12 2.27 1.91
N PHE A 69 -16.21 2.59 0.97
CA PHE A 69 -16.43 3.62 -0.04
C PHE A 69 -17.36 3.12 -1.16
N PRO A 70 -18.39 3.90 -1.57
CA PRO A 70 -19.31 3.51 -2.64
C PRO A 70 -18.59 3.16 -3.94
N ALA A 71 -19.01 2.07 -4.60
CA ALA A 71 -18.39 1.56 -5.81
C ALA A 71 -16.86 1.30 -5.69
N GLY A 72 -16.32 1.16 -4.47
CA GLY A 72 -14.88 1.10 -4.22
C GLY A 72 -14.19 -0.21 -4.63
N PHE A 73 -14.92 -1.27 -4.98
CA PHE A 73 -14.32 -2.57 -5.32
C PHE A 73 -13.38 -2.49 -6.53
N LEU A 74 -13.91 -2.07 -7.69
CA LEU A 74 -13.14 -1.96 -8.93
C LEU A 74 -12.02 -0.90 -8.85
N PRO A 75 -12.24 0.31 -8.29
CA PRO A 75 -11.19 1.27 -8.04
C PRO A 75 -10.03 0.72 -7.21
N ASN A 76 -10.30 -0.06 -6.16
CA ASN A 76 -9.25 -0.66 -5.33
C ASN A 76 -8.41 -1.67 -6.12
N ILE A 77 -9.03 -2.53 -6.94
CA ILE A 77 -8.29 -3.51 -7.75
C ILE A 77 -7.36 -2.81 -8.74
N ILE A 78 -7.85 -1.77 -9.43
CA ILE A 78 -7.07 -1.01 -10.42
C ILE A 78 -5.96 -0.24 -9.72
N ASP A 79 -6.30 0.54 -8.69
CA ASP A 79 -5.34 1.32 -7.90
C ASP A 79 -4.21 0.44 -7.39
N LYS A 80 -4.50 -0.60 -6.61
CA LYS A 80 -3.44 -1.37 -5.94
C LYS A 80 -2.57 -2.13 -6.94
N SER A 81 -3.16 -2.58 -8.05
CA SER A 81 -2.40 -3.21 -9.13
C SER A 81 -1.42 -2.22 -9.78
N VAL A 82 -1.89 -1.01 -10.12
CA VAL A 82 -1.05 0.01 -10.76
C VAL A 82 -0.01 0.56 -9.78
N THR A 83 -0.47 0.97 -8.59
CA THR A 83 0.35 1.55 -7.52
C THR A 83 1.46 0.59 -7.08
N ALA A 84 1.21 -0.72 -7.00
CA ALA A 84 2.26 -1.69 -6.67
C ALA A 84 3.44 -1.64 -7.65
N PHE A 85 3.17 -1.59 -8.96
CA PHE A 85 4.23 -1.50 -9.97
C PHE A 85 4.90 -0.13 -10.00
N VAL A 86 4.15 0.95 -9.82
CA VAL A 86 4.72 2.30 -9.71
C VAL A 86 5.65 2.38 -8.49
N PHE A 87 5.22 1.84 -7.35
CA PHE A 87 6.04 1.80 -6.15
C PHE A 87 7.27 0.91 -6.31
N LEU A 88 7.16 -0.24 -6.99
CA LEU A 88 8.32 -1.05 -7.35
C LEU A 88 9.31 -0.24 -8.19
N ALA A 89 8.85 0.52 -9.18
CA ALA A 89 9.72 1.37 -10.00
C ALA A 89 10.47 2.40 -9.13
N ILE A 90 9.77 3.06 -8.20
CA ILE A 90 10.39 3.97 -7.22
C ILE A 90 11.48 3.25 -6.41
N VAL A 91 11.18 2.06 -5.88
CA VAL A 91 12.12 1.27 -5.08
C VAL A 91 13.35 0.83 -5.89
N LEU A 92 13.17 0.47 -7.18
CA LEU A 92 14.27 0.07 -8.06
C LEU A 92 15.19 1.24 -8.41
N VAL A 93 14.62 2.42 -8.68
CA VAL A 93 15.39 3.65 -8.94
C VAL A 93 16.16 4.08 -7.69
N LEU A 94 15.53 3.99 -6.52
CA LEU A 94 16.10 4.41 -5.24
C LEU A 94 16.87 3.31 -4.51
N LYS A 95 17.21 2.19 -5.16
CA LYS A 95 17.77 0.98 -4.53
C LYS A 95 18.98 1.23 -3.63
N LYS A 96 19.80 2.24 -3.91
CA LYS A 96 20.97 2.61 -3.09
C LYS A 96 20.63 3.45 -1.85
N LEU A 97 19.47 4.09 -1.84
CA LEU A 97 19.01 5.01 -0.79
C LEU A 97 17.90 4.41 0.07
N THR A 98 17.33 3.26 -0.32
CA THR A 98 16.26 2.56 0.41
C THR A 98 16.71 1.96 1.75
N THR A 99 18.00 2.01 2.08
CA THR A 99 18.50 1.73 3.45
C THR A 99 18.19 2.85 4.42
N ASN A 100 17.95 4.07 3.92
CA ASN A 100 17.59 5.21 4.75
C ASN A 100 16.08 5.19 5.05
N MET A 101 15.75 5.21 6.34
CA MET A 101 14.37 5.21 6.82
C MET A 101 13.57 6.44 6.38
N VAL A 102 14.22 7.59 6.26
CA VAL A 102 13.58 8.83 5.79
C VAL A 102 13.20 8.69 4.31
N VAL A 103 14.11 8.19 3.48
CA VAL A 103 13.88 8.01 2.03
C VAL A 103 12.76 7.00 1.77
N THR A 104 12.75 5.88 2.50
CA THR A 104 11.68 4.87 2.38
C THR A 104 10.34 5.39 2.86
N THR A 105 10.31 6.17 3.94
CA THR A 105 9.07 6.80 4.44
C THR A 105 8.52 7.82 3.43
N ILE A 106 9.38 8.67 2.86
CA ILE A 106 8.97 9.61 1.80
C ILE A 106 8.43 8.85 0.58
N SER A 107 9.09 7.76 0.19
CA SER A 107 8.63 6.90 -0.91
C SER A 107 7.24 6.34 -0.63
N VAL A 108 6.97 5.90 0.60
CA VAL A 108 5.64 5.43 1.03
C VAL A 108 4.61 6.54 0.98
N GLY A 109 4.97 7.76 1.41
CA GLY A 109 4.11 8.93 1.28
C GLY A 109 3.74 9.24 -0.17
N ILE A 110 4.73 9.25 -1.07
CA ILE A 110 4.53 9.45 -2.52
C ILE A 110 3.68 8.32 -3.11
N GLY A 111 3.96 7.07 -2.76
CA GLY A 111 3.17 5.92 -3.19
C GLY A 111 1.70 6.03 -2.73
N THR A 112 1.46 6.51 -1.51
CA THR A 112 0.12 6.72 -0.98
C THR A 112 -0.60 7.87 -1.70
N LEU A 113 0.09 8.95 -2.03
CA LEU A 113 -0.46 10.05 -2.84
C LEU A 113 -0.89 9.56 -4.24
N ILE A 114 -0.03 8.79 -4.90
CA ILE A 114 -0.31 8.21 -6.21
C ILE A 114 -1.51 7.27 -6.12
N SER A 115 -1.53 6.41 -5.10
CA SER A 115 -2.63 5.48 -4.85
C SER A 115 -3.97 6.20 -4.66
N GLY A 116 -4.02 7.19 -3.77
CA GLY A 116 -5.22 7.98 -3.53
C GLY A 116 -5.71 8.72 -4.78
N THR A 117 -4.78 9.23 -5.59
CA THR A 117 -5.11 9.88 -6.87
C THR A 117 -5.75 8.91 -7.85
N ILE A 118 -5.16 7.72 -8.03
CA ILE A 118 -5.68 6.70 -8.96
C ILE A 118 -7.03 6.19 -8.46
N PHE A 119 -7.13 5.87 -7.17
CA PHE A 119 -8.36 5.40 -6.55
C PHE A 119 -9.51 6.39 -6.76
N LEU A 120 -9.32 7.66 -6.42
CA LEU A 120 -10.36 8.68 -6.56
C LEU A 120 -10.75 8.91 -8.02
N SER A 121 -9.76 8.96 -8.93
CA SER A 121 -10.03 9.15 -10.36
C SER A 121 -10.92 8.03 -10.91
N VAL A 122 -10.59 6.77 -10.59
CA VAL A 122 -11.36 5.61 -11.04
C VAL A 122 -12.71 5.51 -10.33
N ALA A 123 -12.77 5.81 -9.03
CA ALA A 123 -14.01 5.73 -8.26
C ALA A 123 -15.04 6.77 -8.71
N LEU A 124 -14.63 8.04 -8.89
CA LEU A 124 -15.53 9.10 -9.36
C LEU A 124 -16.00 8.84 -10.78
N PHE A 125 -15.13 8.31 -11.65
CA PHE A 125 -15.51 7.88 -12.99
C PHE A 125 -16.52 6.73 -12.95
N ALA A 126 -16.29 5.72 -12.12
CA ALA A 126 -17.21 4.58 -11.98
C ALA A 126 -18.58 4.98 -11.40
N MET A 127 -18.64 6.03 -10.59
CA MET A 127 -19.89 6.59 -10.06
C MET A 127 -20.62 7.50 -11.04
N GLY A 128 -20.02 7.85 -12.19
CA GLY A 128 -20.62 8.76 -13.17
C GLY A 128 -20.78 10.20 -12.66
N THR A 129 -20.03 10.58 -11.62
CA THR A 129 -20.08 11.92 -11.02
C THR A 129 -19.06 12.85 -11.66
N ASP A 130 -19.35 14.16 -11.68
CA ASP A 130 -18.37 15.17 -12.09
C ASP A 130 -17.08 15.03 -11.28
N VAL A 131 -15.96 14.84 -11.99
CA VAL A 131 -14.67 14.55 -11.34
C VAL A 131 -14.11 15.80 -10.64
N GLY A 132 -14.43 17.01 -11.10
CA GLY A 132 -13.76 18.25 -10.68
C GLY A 132 -13.85 18.58 -9.19
N ALA A 133 -14.99 19.10 -8.72
CA ALA A 133 -15.13 19.56 -7.34
C ALA A 133 -15.07 18.41 -6.29
N PRO A 134 -15.70 17.24 -6.51
CA PRO A 134 -15.63 16.11 -5.58
C PRO A 134 -14.21 15.55 -5.42
N PHE A 135 -13.40 15.52 -6.48
CA PHE A 135 -12.01 15.05 -6.39
C PHE A 135 -11.19 15.94 -5.47
N LEU A 136 -11.23 17.26 -5.64
CA LEU A 136 -10.43 18.18 -4.81
C LEU A 136 -10.80 18.10 -3.32
N ILE A 137 -12.09 17.98 -3.03
CA ILE A 137 -12.59 17.82 -1.66
C ILE A 137 -12.07 16.50 -1.07
N LEU A 138 -12.26 15.37 -1.75
CA LEU A 138 -11.83 14.06 -1.25
C LEU A 138 -10.30 13.92 -1.19
N PHE A 139 -9.59 14.52 -2.15
CA PHE A 139 -8.13 14.51 -2.17
C PHE A 139 -7.56 15.25 -0.96
N SER A 140 -8.02 16.46 -0.71
CA SER A 140 -7.54 17.27 0.42
C SER A 140 -7.99 16.73 1.78
N SER A 141 -9.25 16.31 1.91
CA SER A 141 -9.83 15.86 3.18
C SER A 141 -9.50 14.41 3.52
N VAL A 142 -9.04 13.60 2.56
CA VAL A 142 -8.86 12.16 2.78
C VAL A 142 -7.50 11.63 2.33
N VAL A 143 -7.05 11.97 1.13
CA VAL A 143 -5.75 11.47 0.63
C VAL A 143 -4.60 12.07 1.44
N LEU A 144 -4.60 13.38 1.70
CA LEU A 144 -3.53 14.01 2.48
C LEU A 144 -3.44 13.47 3.93
N PRO A 145 -4.55 13.33 4.69
CA PRO A 145 -4.51 12.64 5.99
C PRO A 145 -4.07 11.18 5.90
N ALA A 146 -4.51 10.43 4.88
CA ALA A 146 -4.11 9.04 4.69
C ALA A 146 -2.61 8.91 4.44
N VAL A 147 -2.00 9.86 3.70
CA VAL A 147 -0.55 9.91 3.47
C VAL A 147 0.21 10.08 4.77
N ALA A 148 -0.20 11.03 5.61
CA ALA A 148 0.43 11.25 6.91
C ALA A 148 0.29 10.00 7.80
N PHE A 149 -0.90 9.40 7.81
CA PHE A 149 -1.19 8.23 8.63
C PHE A 149 -0.40 7.00 8.17
N ASN A 150 -0.39 6.69 6.86
CA ASN A 150 0.34 5.55 6.32
C ASN A 150 1.85 5.71 6.47
N ALA A 151 2.38 6.92 6.29
CA ALA A 151 3.79 7.22 6.56
C ALA A 151 4.13 7.02 8.05
N GLY A 152 3.28 7.50 8.97
CA GLY A 152 3.44 7.29 10.40
C GLY A 152 3.38 5.80 10.79
N ALA A 153 2.40 5.07 10.26
CA ALA A 153 2.29 3.63 10.46
C ALA A 153 3.53 2.90 9.94
N PHE A 154 4.03 3.28 8.76
CA PHE A 154 5.26 2.71 8.20
C PHE A 154 6.48 2.92 9.10
N ILE A 155 6.66 4.13 9.65
CA ILE A 155 7.77 4.43 10.59
C ILE A 155 7.76 3.47 11.79
N VAL A 156 6.59 3.14 12.32
CA VAL A 156 6.47 2.26 13.49
C VAL A 156 6.64 0.79 13.08
N ILE A 157 5.98 0.37 12.01
CA ILE A 157 5.82 -1.04 11.64
C ILE A 157 7.07 -1.58 10.93
N TYR A 158 7.69 -0.79 10.05
CA TYR A 158 8.80 -1.26 9.22
C TYR A 158 10.00 -1.75 10.05
N PRO A 159 10.49 -1.03 11.08
CA PRO A 159 11.58 -1.52 11.93
C PRO A 159 11.24 -2.81 12.68
N ILE A 160 9.98 -3.01 13.06
CA ILE A 160 9.52 -4.24 13.74
C ILE A 160 9.66 -5.41 12.78
N ILE A 161 9.16 -5.26 11.55
CA ILE A 161 9.25 -6.29 10.51
C ILE A 161 10.72 -6.58 10.16
N GLN A 162 11.56 -5.55 10.02
CA GLN A 162 12.99 -5.74 9.79
C GLN A 162 13.64 -6.61 10.88
N LYS A 163 13.33 -6.36 12.17
CA LYS A 163 13.85 -7.16 13.29
C LYS A 163 13.36 -8.61 13.25
N LEU A 164 12.09 -8.84 12.93
CA LEU A 164 11.49 -10.18 12.83
C LEU A 164 12.08 -10.98 11.67
N VAL A 165 12.25 -10.34 10.51
CA VAL A 165 12.86 -10.95 9.33
C VAL A 165 14.32 -11.29 9.57
N LYS A 166 15.10 -10.41 10.23
CA LYS A 166 16.51 -10.68 10.57
C LYS A 166 16.70 -11.85 11.53
N ARG A 167 15.75 -12.10 12.43
CA ARG A 167 15.75 -13.26 13.33
C ARG A 167 15.32 -14.56 12.65
N SER A 168 14.83 -14.46 11.42
CA SER A 168 14.29 -15.56 10.65
C SER A 168 15.22 -15.93 9.49
N ASN A 169 15.20 -17.19 9.06
CA ASN A 169 15.99 -17.66 7.91
C ASN A 169 15.34 -17.29 6.55
N PHE A 170 14.90 -16.03 6.40
CA PHE A 170 14.29 -15.52 5.16
C PHE A 170 15.33 -14.80 4.29
N LYS A 171 15.46 -15.20 3.01
CA LYS A 171 16.24 -14.45 2.03
C LYS A 171 15.40 -13.27 1.52
N THR A 172 15.65 -12.08 2.09
CA THR A 172 14.99 -10.82 1.70
C THR A 172 16.01 -9.82 1.15
N SER A 173 15.56 -8.69 0.62
CA SER A 173 16.45 -7.58 0.20
C SER A 173 17.40 -7.12 1.32
N LEU A 174 17.00 -7.27 2.58
CA LEU A 174 17.79 -6.97 3.77
C LEU A 174 18.89 -8.01 4.07
N SER A 175 18.79 -9.22 3.50
CA SER A 175 19.79 -10.29 3.66
C SER A 175 20.96 -10.16 2.66
N ASN A 176 20.80 -9.34 1.62
CA ASN A 176 21.79 -9.12 0.55
C ASN A 176 22.40 -7.71 0.61
N ALA A 177 22.13 -6.95 1.68
CA ALA A 177 22.57 -5.58 1.92
C ALA A 177 23.70 -5.54 2.96
#